data_AF-A0A3C0DXL8-F1
#
_entry.id   AF-A0A3C0DXL8-F1
#
_cell.length_a   1.000
_cell.length_b   1.000
_cell.length_c   1.000
_cell.angle_alpha   90.00
_cell.angle_beta   90.00
_cell.angle_gamma   90.00
#
_symmetry.space_group_name_H-M   'P 1'
#
loop_
_entity.id
_entity.type
_entity.pdbx_description
1 polymer ?
#
loop_
_entity_poly.entity_id
_entity_poly.type
_entity_poly.pdbx_seq_one_letter_code
_entity_poly.pdbx_strand_id
1 'polypeptide(L)'
;MTFNELRAQYEPWFQGWLVLAPVVGFGSTTLVKNQLYRVWKVSHGLTDSVSAQQAREMGLNPPDWSGAAWYGLAAAGLFTVFYILAARTWSRHTPQESED
;
A
#
# COMPACT_ATOMS: atom_id res chain seq x y z
N MET A 1 24.92 -5.70 -21.37
CA MET A 1 24.45 -4.62 -20.51
C MET A 1 25.51 -4.34 -19.47
N THR A 2 26.06 -3.14 -19.48
CA THR A 2 26.92 -2.65 -18.39
C THR A 2 26.07 -2.24 -17.18
N PHE A 3 26.66 -2.18 -15.99
CA PHE A 3 25.95 -1.72 -14.78
C PHE A 3 25.37 -0.31 -14.95
N ASN A 4 26.05 0.55 -15.71
CA ASN A 4 25.62 1.93 -15.96
C ASN A 4 24.36 1.98 -16.85
N GLU A 5 24.26 1.14 -17.87
CA GLU A 5 23.07 1.02 -18.71
C GLU A 5 21.85 0.52 -17.92
N LEU A 6 22.06 -0.49 -17.05
CA LEU A 6 21.02 -0.98 -16.16
C LEU A 6 20.55 0.11 -15.20
N ARG A 7 21.48 0.86 -14.60
CA ARG A 7 21.13 1.97 -13.72
C ARG A 7 20.32 3.02 -14.47
N ALA A 8 20.79 3.49 -15.62
CA ALA A 8 20.08 4.49 -16.42
C ALA A 8 18.65 4.05 -16.81
N GLN A 9 18.47 2.77 -17.11
CA GLN A 9 17.18 2.21 -17.52
C GLN A 9 16.18 2.05 -16.35
N TYR A 10 16.64 1.70 -15.14
CA TYR A 10 15.77 1.43 -13.99
C TYR A 10 15.66 2.60 -12.99
N GLU A 11 16.53 3.60 -13.07
CA GLU A 11 16.53 4.77 -12.18
C GLU A 11 15.17 5.49 -12.14
N PRO A 12 14.49 5.80 -13.28
CA PRO A 12 13.19 6.47 -13.25
C PRO A 12 12.10 5.60 -12.58
N TRP A 13 12.16 4.28 -12.81
CA TRP A 13 11.24 3.34 -12.18
C TRP A 13 11.42 3.31 -10.67
N PHE A 14 12.66 3.27 -10.20
CA PHE A 14 12.97 3.30 -8.77
C PHE A 14 12.49 4.59 -8.12
N GLN A 15 12.75 5.75 -8.74
CA GLN A 15 12.27 7.05 -8.27
C GLN A 15 10.74 7.10 -8.18
N GLY A 16 10.03 6.59 -9.20
CA GLY A 16 8.58 6.46 -9.18
C GLY A 16 8.08 5.57 -8.02
N TRP A 17 8.77 4.46 -7.76
CA TRP A 17 8.42 3.57 -6.66
C TRP A 17 8.60 4.22 -5.29
N LEU A 18 9.65 5.03 -5.09
CA LEU A 18 9.87 5.74 -3.82
C LEU A 18 8.70 6.68 -3.45
N VAL A 19 8.02 7.24 -4.45
CA VAL A 19 6.82 8.07 -4.23
C VAL A 19 5.59 7.20 -3.98
N LEU A 20 5.45 6.09 -4.71
CA LEU A 20 4.27 5.22 -4.63
C LEU A 20 4.25 4.33 -3.38
N ALA A 21 5.40 3.81 -2.94
CA ALA A 21 5.47 2.85 -1.85
C ALA A 21 4.87 3.35 -0.52
N PRO A 22 5.10 4.60 -0.08
CA PRO A 22 4.45 5.15 1.11
C PRO A 22 2.93 5.23 0.97
N VAL A 23 2.43 5.60 -0.21
CA VAL A 23 0.99 5.69 -0.50
C VAL A 23 0.36 4.30 -0.44
N VAL A 24 1.02 3.30 -1.03
CA VAL A 24 0.56 1.90 -1.00
C VAL A 24 0.53 1.38 0.45
N GLY A 25 1.61 1.56 1.20
CA GLY A 25 1.70 1.06 2.58
C GLY A 25 0.71 1.74 3.52
N PHE A 26 0.63 3.07 3.48
CA PHE A 26 -0.30 3.84 4.31
C PHE A 26 -1.75 3.60 3.92
N GLY A 27 -2.07 3.68 2.62
CA GLY A 27 -3.41 3.44 2.09
C GLY A 27 -3.92 2.03 2.40
N SER A 28 -3.08 1.01 2.24
CA SER A 28 -3.46 -0.37 2.57
C SER A 28 -3.73 -0.53 4.07
N THR A 29 -2.91 0.09 4.93
CA THR A 29 -3.11 0.06 6.38
C THR A 29 -4.44 0.72 6.78
N THR A 30 -4.77 1.88 6.21
CA THR A 30 -6.00 2.60 6.55
C THR A 30 -7.26 1.88 6.04
N LEU A 31 -7.20 1.31 4.85
CA LEU A 31 -8.29 0.51 4.28
C LEU A 31 -8.60 -0.71 5.15
N VAL A 32 -7.57 -1.46 5.56
CA VAL A 32 -7.74 -2.63 6.43
C VAL A 32 -8.32 -2.23 7.78
N LYS A 33 -7.83 -1.15 8.39
CA LYS A 33 -8.38 -0.63 9.66
C LYS A 33 -9.88 -0.31 9.52
N ASN A 34 -10.25 0.42 8.47
CA ASN A 34 -11.64 0.80 8.24
C ASN A 34 -12.53 -0.43 7.99
N GLN A 35 -12.05 -1.39 7.20
CA GLN A 35 -12.82 -2.58 6.88
C GLN A 35 -13.02 -3.50 8.10
N LEU A 36 -11.97 -3.71 8.90
CA LEU A 36 -12.07 -4.46 10.16
C LEU A 36 -13.03 -3.78 11.13
N TYR A 37 -12.99 -2.44 11.21
CA TYR A 37 -13.93 -1.69 12.03
C TYR A 37 -15.38 -1.90 11.59
N ARG A 38 -15.64 -1.84 10.27
CA ARG A 38 -16.96 -2.06 9.70
C ARG A 38 -17.50 -3.46 10.00
N VAL A 39 -16.67 -4.49 9.78
CA VAL A 39 -17.05 -5.88 10.07
C VAL A 39 -17.39 -6.04 11.56
N TRP A 40 -16.57 -5.47 12.44
CA TRP A 40 -16.80 -5.50 13.88
C TRP A 40 -18.08 -4.77 14.29
N LYS A 41 -18.40 -3.61 13.68
CA LYS A 41 -19.66 -2.89 13.94
C LYS A 41 -20.87 -3.73 13.57
N VAL A 42 -20.85 -4.32 12.38
CA VAL A 42 -21.94 -5.19 11.89
C VAL A 42 -22.12 -6.40 12.81
N SER A 43 -21.03 -7.03 13.26
CA SER A 43 -21.11 -8.19 14.15
C SER A 43 -21.66 -7.86 15.54
N HIS A 44 -21.61 -6.60 15.95
CA HIS A 44 -22.12 -6.11 17.25
C HIS A 44 -23.45 -5.35 17.12
N GLY A 45 -24.09 -5.37 15.94
CA GLY A 45 -25.37 -4.70 15.71
C GLY A 45 -25.32 -3.17 15.78
N LEU A 46 -24.13 -2.58 15.62
CA LEU A 46 -23.92 -1.14 15.66
C LEU A 46 -24.19 -0.49 14.30
N THR A 47 -24.75 0.73 14.32
CA THR A 47 -24.95 1.52 13.11
C THR A 47 -23.63 2.09 12.59
N ASP A 48 -23.58 2.41 11.29
CA ASP A 48 -22.36 2.87 10.65
C ASP A 48 -21.82 4.20 11.19
N SER A 49 -22.67 4.98 11.89
CA SER A 49 -22.35 6.27 12.50
C SER A 49 -21.52 6.17 13.79
N VAL A 50 -21.41 4.99 14.41
CA VAL A 50 -20.67 4.83 15.68
C VAL A 50 -19.17 4.89 15.40
N SER A 51 -18.48 5.80 16.08
CA SER A 51 -17.01 5.90 16.04
C SER A 51 -16.36 4.92 17.02
N ALA A 52 -15.07 4.61 16.81
CA ALA A 52 -14.34 3.69 17.70
C ALA A 52 -14.24 4.22 19.14
N GLN A 53 -14.31 5.54 19.34
CA GLN A 53 -14.35 6.15 20.66
C GLN A 53 -15.73 5.98 21.31
N GLN A 54 -16.81 6.25 20.58
CA GLN A 54 -18.18 6.04 21.08
C GLN A 54 -18.43 4.57 21.44
N ALA A 55 -17.90 3.64 20.65
CA ALA A 55 -17.94 2.22 20.95
C ALA A 55 -17.29 1.88 22.31
N ARG A 56 -16.15 2.51 22.64
CA ARG A 56 -15.49 2.33 23.95
C ARG A 56 -16.31 2.92 25.09
N GLU A 57 -16.94 4.07 24.88
CA GLU A 57 -17.85 4.70 25.85
C GLU A 57 -19.09 3.83 26.12
N MET A 58 -19.52 3.04 25.13
CA MET A 58 -20.60 2.03 25.27
C MET A 58 -20.14 0.72 25.94
N GLY A 59 -18.90 0.63 26.42
CA GLY A 59 -18.34 -0.57 27.05
C GLY A 59 -17.92 -1.68 26.07
N LEU A 60 -17.87 -1.38 24.77
CA LEU A 60 -17.41 -2.31 23.74
C LEU A 60 -15.92 -2.14 23.47
N ASN A 61 -15.24 -3.24 23.17
CA ASN A 61 -13.82 -3.24 22.85
C ASN A 61 -13.61 -3.31 21.33
N PRO A 62 -13.33 -2.18 20.64
CA PRO A 62 -13.05 -2.20 19.21
C PRO A 62 -11.75 -2.97 18.93
N PRO A 63 -11.57 -3.48 17.68
CA PRO A 63 -10.41 -4.27 17.31
C PRO A 63 -9.09 -3.56 17.59
N ASP A 64 -8.09 -4.31 18.06
CA ASP A 64 -6.73 -3.80 18.16
C ASP A 64 -6.12 -3.64 16.75
N TRP A 65 -5.46 -2.50 16.55
CA TRP A 65 -4.89 -2.09 15.27
C TRP A 65 -3.42 -2.47 15.13
N SER A 66 -2.83 -3.08 16.15
CA SER A 66 -1.41 -3.48 16.20
C SER A 66 -1.00 -4.33 15.00
N GLY A 67 -1.86 -5.22 14.53
CA GLY A 67 -1.63 -6.05 13.33
C GLY A 67 -1.78 -5.33 11.98
N ALA A 68 -2.47 -4.18 11.92
CA ALA A 68 -2.77 -3.50 10.66
C ALA A 68 -1.52 -2.98 9.94
N ALA A 69 -0.47 -2.63 10.69
CA ALA A 69 0.81 -2.20 10.12
C ALA A 69 1.49 -3.31 9.31
N TRP A 70 1.37 -4.57 9.76
CA TRP A 70 1.91 -5.72 9.03
C TRP A 70 1.19 -5.96 7.70
N TYR A 71 -0.11 -5.67 7.63
CA TYR A 71 -0.85 -5.72 6.37
C TYR A 71 -0.37 -4.65 5.39
N GLY A 72 -0.13 -3.42 5.86
CA GLY A 72 0.44 -2.37 5.03
C GLY A 72 1.82 -2.75 4.48
N LEU A 73 2.67 -3.33 5.32
CA LEU A 73 4.00 -3.78 4.92
C LEU A 73 3.93 -4.95 3.93
N ALA A 74 3.08 -5.95 4.18
CA ALA A 74 2.87 -7.07 3.27
C ALA A 74 2.31 -6.62 1.92
N ALA A 75 1.36 -5.68 1.91
CA ALA A 75 0.81 -5.08 0.70
C ALA A 75 1.87 -4.31 -0.09
N ALA A 76 2.69 -3.50 0.60
CA ALA A 76 3.82 -2.80 -0.03
C ALA A 76 4.82 -3.80 -0.64
N GLY A 77 5.11 -4.91 0.04
CA GLY A 77 5.95 -5.98 -0.49
C GLY A 77 5.38 -6.60 -1.77
N LEU A 78 4.09 -6.98 -1.76
CA LEU A 78 3.42 -7.54 -2.93
C LEU A 78 3.42 -6.56 -4.12
N PHE A 79 3.09 -5.30 -3.87
CA PHE A 79 3.11 -4.26 -4.89
C PHE A 79 4.52 -3.96 -5.38
N THR A 80 5.55 -4.08 -4.54
CA THR A 80 6.95 -3.96 -4.97
C THR A 80 7.28 -5.03 -6.01
N VAL A 81 6.89 -6.28 -5.76
CA VAL A 81 7.11 -7.38 -6.72
C VAL A 81 6.38 -7.10 -8.02
N PHE A 82 5.11 -6.72 -7.96
CA PHE A 82 4.34 -6.33 -9.15
C PHE A 82 5.00 -5.18 -9.92
N TYR A 83 5.45 -4.15 -9.21
CA TYR A 83 6.06 -2.97 -9.80
C TYR A 83 7.39 -3.30 -10.48
N ILE A 84 8.21 -4.19 -9.89
CA ILE A 84 9.44 -4.69 -10.51
C ILE A 84 9.13 -5.44 -11.82
N LEU A 85 8.08 -6.28 -11.84
CA LEU A 85 7.66 -6.97 -13.06
C LEU A 85 7.16 -6.01 -14.14
N ALA A 86 6.41 -4.97 -13.75
CA ALA A 86 5.99 -3.91 -14.65
C ALA A 86 7.20 -3.15 -15.22
N ALA A 87 8.13 -2.71 -14.36
CA ALA A 87 9.34 -2.02 -14.76
C ALA A 87 10.17 -2.85 -15.73
N ARG A 88 10.36 -4.15 -15.46
CA ARG A 88 11.11 -5.07 -16.34
C ARG A 88 10.42 -5.28 -17.68
N THR A 89 9.09 -5.31 -17.71
CA THR A 89 8.33 -5.51 -18.95
C THR A 89 8.38 -4.26 -19.82
N TRP A 90 8.13 -3.10 -19.22
CA TRP A 90 8.04 -1.83 -19.94
C TRP A 90 9.39 -1.25 -20.32
N SER A 91 10.42 -1.41 -19.48
CA SER A 91 11.77 -0.93 -19.81
C SER A 91 12.34 -1.54 -21.09
N ARG A 92 11.86 -2.72 -21.50
CA ARG A 92 12.22 -3.38 -22.76
C ARG A 92 11.56 -2.78 -24.00
N HIS A 93 10.48 -2.00 -23.82
CA HIS A 93 9.63 -1.51 -24.90
C HIS A 93 9.67 0.02 -25.06
N THR A 94 10.18 0.76 -24.07
CA THR A 94 10.38 2.21 -24.19
C THR A 94 11.74 2.51 -24.81
N PRO A 95 11.83 3.14 -25.99
CA PRO A 95 13.09 3.66 -26.50
C PRO A 95 13.61 4.72 -25.51
N GLN A 96 14.93 4.73 -25.23
CA GLN A 96 15.53 5.93 -24.65
C GLN A 96 15.35 7.04 -25.68
N GLU A 97 14.59 8.08 -25.33
CA GLU A 97 14.58 9.34 -26.07
C GLU A 97 16.04 9.82 -26.09
N SER A 98 16.67 9.71 -27.25
CA SER A 98 18.00 10.27 -27.50
C SER A 98 17.85 11.78 -27.43
N GLU A 99 18.47 12.41 -26.42
CA GLU A 99 18.72 13.84 -26.41
C GLU A 99 19.52 14.21 -27.67
N ASP A 100 18.87 14.94 -28.59
CA ASP A 100 19.53 15.79 -29.59
C ASP A 100 20.02 17.09 -28.93
#